data_AF-A0A9X6VF66-F1
#
_entry.id   AF-A0A9X6VF66-F1
#
_cell.length_a   1.000
_cell.length_b   1.000
_cell.length_c   1.000
_cell.angle_alpha   90.00
_cell.angle_beta   90.00
_cell.angle_gamma   90.00
#
_symmetry.space_group_name_H-M   'P 1'
#
loop_
_entity.id
_entity.type
_entity.pdbx_description
1 polymer ?
#
loop_
_entity_poly.entity_id
_entity_poly.type
_entity_poly.pdbx_seq_one_letter_code
_entity_poly.pdbx_strand_id
1 'polypeptide(L)'
;MRVLLINGYGDYAVNYFDEKYKVKNIVSMMDHEGITEMRLADDYDEDGIGVEIHSFGDVDPKFIQFLYDEGLIDSSLRDHQDFYVIKEEN
;
A
#
# COMPACT_ATOMS: atom_id res chain seq x y z
N MET A 1 7.92 8.18 9.29
CA MET A 1 6.67 8.07 8.48
C MET A 1 6.56 6.64 7.96
N ARG A 2 5.40 6.01 8.02
CA ARG A 2 5.20 4.66 7.47
C ARG A 2 4.34 4.70 6.21
N VAL A 3 4.61 3.81 5.27
CA VAL A 3 3.85 3.67 4.02
C VAL A 3 3.46 2.20 3.87
N LEU A 4 2.19 1.94 3.59
CA LEU A 4 1.71 0.64 3.14
C LEU A 4 1.79 0.63 1.61
N LEU A 5 2.71 -0.13 1.04
CA LEU A 5 2.77 -0.45 -0.39
C LEU A 5 1.83 -1.63 -0.68
N ILE A 6 1.12 -1.58 -1.79
CA ILE A 6 0.20 -2.62 -2.25
C ILE A 6 0.56 -2.98 -3.68
N ASN A 7 0.58 -4.27 -3.99
CA ASN A 7 0.87 -4.82 -5.31
C ASN A 7 -0.25 -5.78 -5.72
N GLY A 8 -0.90 -5.55 -6.86
CA GLY A 8 -1.85 -6.48 -7.49
C GLY A 8 -1.12 -7.23 -8.59
N TYR A 9 -0.84 -8.52 -8.40
CA TYR A 9 0.06 -9.29 -9.26
C TYR A 9 -0.56 -9.60 -10.62
N GLY A 10 -0.49 -8.63 -11.54
CA GLY A 10 -0.92 -8.80 -12.93
C GLY A 10 -2.39 -8.49 -13.17
N ASP A 11 -3.09 -7.96 -12.19
CA ASP A 11 -4.48 -7.53 -12.30
C ASP A 11 -4.70 -6.16 -11.63
N TYR A 12 -5.95 -5.67 -11.69
CA TYR A 12 -6.35 -4.39 -11.14
C TYR A 12 -6.80 -4.51 -9.66
N ALA A 13 -6.38 -5.56 -8.92
CA ALA A 13 -6.86 -5.82 -7.55
C ALA A 13 -6.54 -4.67 -6.58
N VAL A 14 -5.48 -3.91 -6.84
CA VAL A 14 -5.11 -2.71 -6.07
C VAL A 14 -6.27 -1.71 -5.98
N ASN A 15 -7.05 -1.56 -7.06
CA ASN A 15 -8.17 -0.63 -7.12
C ASN A 15 -9.32 -0.97 -6.16
N TYR A 16 -9.40 -2.22 -5.69
CA TYR A 16 -10.43 -2.70 -4.76
C TYR A 16 -9.90 -2.93 -3.34
N PHE A 17 -8.61 -2.70 -3.10
CA PHE A 17 -7.95 -3.02 -1.84
C PHE A 17 -8.64 -2.37 -0.63
N ASP A 18 -8.83 -1.05 -0.64
CA ASP A 18 -9.42 -0.36 0.51
C ASP A 18 -10.91 -0.67 0.67
N GLU A 19 -11.62 -1.04 -0.40
CA GLU A 19 -12.99 -1.52 -0.30
C GLU A 19 -13.06 -2.85 0.45
N LYS A 20 -12.23 -3.81 0.05
CA LYS A 20 -12.24 -5.20 0.55
C LYS A 20 -11.58 -5.35 1.93
N TYR A 21 -10.40 -4.75 2.12
CA TYR A 21 -9.56 -4.99 3.30
C TYR A 21 -9.59 -3.86 4.33
N LYS A 22 -9.82 -2.62 3.88
CA LYS A 22 -9.64 -1.38 4.66
C LYS A 22 -8.20 -1.22 5.15
N VAL A 23 -7.51 -0.19 4.69
CA VAL A 23 -6.09 0.07 5.03
C VAL A 23 -5.83 0.01 6.54
N LYS A 24 -6.71 0.61 7.34
CA LYS A 24 -6.59 0.64 8.81
C LYS A 24 -6.55 -0.76 9.44
N ASN A 25 -7.35 -1.70 8.92
CA ASN A 25 -7.42 -3.04 9.47
C ASN A 25 -6.15 -3.82 9.17
N ILE A 26 -5.65 -3.75 7.93
CA ILE A 26 -4.41 -4.40 7.52
C ILE A 26 -3.23 -3.88 8.31
N VAL A 27 -3.09 -2.55 8.42
CA VAL A 27 -2.01 -1.94 9.22
C VAL A 27 -2.09 -2.39 10.68
N SER A 28 -3.27 -2.35 11.29
CA SER A 28 -3.45 -2.76 12.69
C SER A 28 -3.12 -4.24 12.92
N MET A 29 -3.46 -5.11 11.97
CA MET A 29 -3.17 -6.54 12.04
C MET A 29 -1.66 -6.80 11.89
N MET A 30 -1.02 -6.20 10.88
CA MET A 30 0.42 -6.32 10.66
C MET A 30 1.22 -5.80 11.87
N ASP A 31 0.78 -4.69 12.47
CA ASP A 31 1.35 -4.17 13.71
C ASP A 31 1.18 -5.12 14.90
N HIS A 32 -0.01 -5.71 15.05
CA HIS A 32 -0.29 -6.67 16.11
C HIS A 32 0.57 -7.94 16.00
N GLU A 33 0.76 -8.42 14.77
CA GLU A 33 1.55 -9.62 14.48
C GLU A 33 3.06 -9.36 14.38
N GLY A 34 3.47 -8.08 14.34
CA GLY A 34 4.88 -7.70 14.20
C GLY A 34 5.47 -8.04 12.84
N ILE A 35 4.65 -8.08 11.79
CA ILE A 35 5.05 -8.38 10.41
C ILE A 35 5.07 -7.12 9.55
N THR A 36 5.89 -7.15 8.50
CA THR A 36 6.05 -6.01 7.57
C THR A 36 5.71 -6.35 6.13
N GLU A 37 5.44 -7.61 5.83
CA GLU A 37 5.03 -8.08 4.50
C GLU A 37 4.00 -9.20 4.67
N MET A 38 3.00 -9.25 3.80
CA MET A 38 2.10 -10.40 3.68
C MET A 38 1.42 -10.48 2.30
N ARG A 39 0.76 -11.61 2.06
CA ARG A 39 -0.12 -11.85 0.92
C ARG A 39 -1.59 -11.88 1.37
N LEU A 40 -2.46 -11.37 0.51
CA LEU A 40 -3.90 -11.38 0.67
C LEU A 40 -4.53 -11.93 -0.60
N ALA A 41 -5.65 -12.62 -0.44
CA ALA A 41 -6.44 -13.09 -1.57
C ALA A 41 -7.03 -11.92 -2.38
N ASP A 42 -7.26 -12.13 -3.67
CA ASP A 42 -8.20 -11.32 -4.45
C ASP A 42 -9.42 -12.16 -4.83
N ASP A 43 -10.08 -11.84 -5.95
CA ASP A 43 -11.25 -12.57 -6.42
C ASP A 43 -10.88 -13.76 -7.34
N TYR A 44 -9.62 -13.87 -7.73
CA TYR A 44 -9.08 -14.86 -8.68
C TYR A 44 -8.00 -15.76 -8.07
N ASP A 45 -7.23 -15.29 -7.10
CA ASP A 45 -6.07 -15.96 -6.49
C ASP A 45 -6.02 -15.75 -4.96
N GLU A 46 -5.60 -16.78 -4.22
CA GLU A 46 -5.44 -16.74 -2.76
C GLU A 46 -4.27 -15.82 -2.33
N ASP A 47 -3.34 -15.50 -3.22
CA ASP A 47 -2.18 -14.62 -2.99
C ASP A 47 -2.09 -13.44 -3.99
N GLY A 48 -3.22 -13.03 -4.55
CA GLY A 48 -3.27 -12.04 -5.63
C GLY A 48 -2.81 -10.61 -5.26
N ILE A 49 -2.84 -10.27 -3.96
CA ILE A 49 -2.40 -8.96 -3.46
C ILE A 49 -1.22 -9.10 -2.50
N GLY A 50 -0.12 -8.43 -2.80
CA GLY A 50 1.00 -8.20 -1.88
C GLY A 50 0.85 -6.90 -1.12
N VAL A 51 1.14 -6.91 0.18
CA VAL A 51 1.24 -5.68 0.98
C VAL A 51 2.51 -5.63 1.80
N GLU A 52 3.14 -4.47 1.84
CA GLU A 52 4.41 -4.22 2.52
C GLU A 52 4.37 -2.90 3.29
N ILE A 53 4.84 -2.90 4.54
CA ILE A 53 4.99 -1.69 5.34
C ILE A 53 6.46 -1.28 5.34
N HIS A 54 6.72 -0.11 4.76
CA HIS A 54 8.03 0.53 4.83
C HIS A 54 8.03 1.64 5.86
N SER A 55 9.05 1.66 6.70
CA SER A 55 9.31 2.74 7.65
C SER A 55 10.40 3.64 7.10
N PHE A 56 10.03 4.89 6.85
CA PHE A 56 10.94 5.95 6.47
C PHE A 56 11.22 6.84 7.70
N GLY A 57 12.36 7.53 7.67
CA GLY A 57 12.64 8.63 8.59
C GLY A 57 11.71 9.83 8.36
N ASP A 58 12.18 11.02 8.69
CA ASP A 58 11.45 12.26 8.43
C ASP A 58 11.43 12.55 6.92
N VAL A 59 10.32 12.22 6.26
CA VAL A 59 10.06 12.50 4.86
C VAL A 59 8.89 13.47 4.79
N ASP A 60 9.05 14.57 4.06
CA ASP A 60 7.98 15.55 3.84
C ASP A 60 6.85 14.90 3.04
N PRO A 61 5.60 14.86 3.54
CA PRO A 61 4.45 14.34 2.79
C PRO A 61 4.27 15.02 1.42
N LYS A 62 4.72 16.27 1.26
CA LYS A 62 4.70 16.97 -0.03
C LYS A 62 5.67 16.38 -1.05
N PHE A 63 6.76 15.75 -0.60
CA PHE A 63 7.70 15.05 -1.48
C PHE A 63 7.01 13.87 -2.16
N ILE A 64 6.18 13.12 -1.44
CA ILE A 64 5.42 12.01 -2.01
C ILE A 64 4.42 12.50 -3.06
N GLN A 65 3.65 13.55 -2.76
CA GLN A 65 2.71 14.13 -3.72
C GLN A 65 3.44 14.66 -4.97
N PHE A 66 4.61 15.29 -4.79
CA PHE A 66 5.48 15.74 -5.89
C PHE A 66 5.88 14.59 -6.83
N LEU A 67 6.17 13.39 -6.32
CA LEU A 67 6.51 12.24 -7.16
C LEU A 67 5.37 11.85 -8.11
N TYR A 68 4.12 11.99 -7.66
CA TYR A 68 2.95 11.78 -8.50
C TYR A 68 2.72 12.93 -9.48
N ASP A 69 2.77 14.18 -9.01
CA ASP A 69 2.43 15.36 -9.81
C ASP A 69 3.39 15.54 -10.99
N GLU A 70 4.67 15.22 -10.79
CA GLU A 70 5.69 15.27 -11.85
C GLU A 70 5.73 14.00 -12.72
N GLY A 71 4.85 13.01 -12.48
CA GLY A 71 4.81 11.76 -13.23
C GLY A 71 6.09 10.92 -13.11
N LEU A 72 6.83 11.08 -12.00
CA LEU A 72 8.04 10.31 -11.71
C LEU A 72 7.69 8.86 -11.29
N ILE A 73 6.48 8.66 -10.79
CA ILE A 73 5.85 7.34 -10.64
C ILE A 73 4.92 7.14 -11.84
N ASP A 74 5.10 6.04 -12.56
CA ASP A 74 4.30 5.72 -13.73
C ASP A 74 2.84 5.52 -13.33
N SER A 75 1.93 6.33 -13.86
CA SER A 75 0.49 6.21 -13.59
C SER A 75 -0.10 4.86 -14.01
N SER A 76 0.51 4.16 -14.98
CA SER A 76 0.09 2.82 -15.38
C SER A 76 0.52 1.74 -14.37
N LEU A 77 1.55 2.03 -13.55
CA LEU A 77 1.86 1.20 -12.38
C LEU A 77 0.77 1.34 -11.33
N ARG A 78 0.05 2.47 -11.24
CA ARG A 78 -0.97 2.68 -10.20
C ARG A 78 -2.08 1.64 -10.23
N ASP A 79 -2.43 1.18 -11.42
CA ASP A 79 -3.42 0.13 -11.63
C ASP A 79 -2.96 -1.25 -11.09
N HIS A 80 -1.66 -1.43 -10.87
CA HIS A 80 -1.04 -2.67 -10.40
C HIS A 80 -0.24 -2.51 -9.09
N GLN A 81 -0.02 -1.28 -8.63
CA GLN A 81 0.75 -0.94 -7.45
C GLN A 81 0.33 0.46 -6.93
N ASP A 82 -0.12 0.55 -5.68
CA ASP A 82 -0.46 1.83 -5.04
C ASP A 82 0.10 1.85 -3.61
N PHE A 83 0.01 2.99 -2.92
CA PHE A 83 0.44 3.08 -1.54
C PHE A 83 -0.44 4.01 -0.70
N TYR A 84 -0.42 3.77 0.61
CA TYR A 84 -1.08 4.60 1.61
C TYR A 84 -0.08 5.12 2.62
N VAL A 85 -0.12 6.43 2.88
CA VAL A 85 0.63 7.02 3.99
C VAL A 85 -0.08 6.65 5.30
N ILE A 86 0.61 5.92 6.15
CA ILE A 86 0.15 5.57 7.50
C ILE A 86 0.48 6.75 8.40
N LYS A 87 -0.56 7.51 8.80
CA LYS A 87 -0.41 8.55 9.81
C LYS A 87 -0.33 7.88 11.18
N GLU A 88 0.76 8.12 11.90
CA GLU A 88 0.82 7.77 13.31
C GLU A 88 0.01 8.81 14.09
N GLU A 89 -1.00 8.35 14.82
CA GLU A 89 -1.67 9.19 15.82
C GLU A 89 -0.68 9.34 16.99
N ASN A 90 -0.13 10.55 17.13
CA ASN A 90 0.69 10.94 18.28
C ASN A 90 -0.14 11.06 19.57
#